data_AF-A0A7Y4RK68-F1
#
_entry.id   AF-A0A7Y4RK68-F1
#
_cell.length_a   1.000
_cell.length_b   1.000
_cell.length_c   1.000
_cell.angle_alpha   90.00
_cell.angle_beta   90.00
_cell.angle_gamma   90.00
#
_symmetry.space_group_name_H-M   'P 1'
#
loop_
_entity.id
_entity.type
_entity.pdbx_description
1 polymer ?
#
loop_
_entity_poly.entity_id
_entity_poly.type
_entity_poly.pdbx_seq_one_letter_code
_entity_poly.pdbx_strand_id
1 'polypeptide(L)'
;MNCFYHPDKPAIGLCKYCQRGLCIECAAIVDDVIACKGRHEDEVRQLEQLTARNLFQSRRVASAYNRNAIFYGLVGVLFSGFGIMQYRFLGLQAMFFILIGLFLLYAATANYFEGRKHK
;
A
#
# COMPACT_ATOMS: atom_id res chain seq x y z
N MET A 1 1.69 30.55 19.09
CA MET A 1 2.90 30.22 18.31
C MET A 1 3.04 31.28 17.24
N ASN A 2 4.19 31.92 17.12
CA ASN A 2 4.36 33.07 16.22
C ASN A 2 5.04 32.64 14.91
N CYS A 3 4.94 33.48 13.89
CA CYS A 3 5.62 33.24 12.63
C CYS A 3 7.13 33.29 12.85
N PHE A 4 7.87 32.36 12.24
CA PHE A 4 9.32 32.30 12.32
C PHE A 4 10.00 33.56 11.75
N TYR A 5 9.40 34.19 10.74
CA TYR A 5 9.94 35.41 10.11
C TYR A 5 9.36 36.69 10.69
N HIS A 6 8.20 36.62 11.33
CA HIS A 6 7.50 37.76 11.92
C HIS A 6 7.12 37.43 13.36
N PRO A 7 8.00 37.72 14.34
CA PRO A 7 7.77 37.39 15.73
C PRO A 7 6.48 38.03 16.28
N ASP A 8 6.07 39.16 15.71
CA ASP A 8 4.90 39.93 16.13
C ASP A 8 3.59 39.41 15.53
N LYS A 9 3.64 38.49 14.56
CA LYS A 9 2.45 37.94 13.89
C LYS A 9 2.17 36.50 14.32
N PRO A 10 0.91 36.14 14.62
CA PRO A 10 0.55 34.76 14.92
C PRO A 10 0.74 33.87 13.69
N ALA A 11 1.21 32.65 13.91
CA ALA A 11 1.29 31.64 12.86
C ALA A 11 -0.10 31.02 12.62
N ILE A 12 -0.49 30.90 11.35
CA ILE A 12 -1.74 30.24 10.92
C ILE A 12 -1.55 28.75 10.61
N GLY A 13 -0.29 28.31 10.47
CA GLY A 13 0.04 26.92 10.20
C GLY A 13 1.55 26.69 10.11
N LEU A 14 1.92 25.45 9.83
CA LEU A 14 3.30 25.00 9.73
C LEU A 14 3.64 24.67 8.27
N CYS A 15 4.83 25.05 7.82
CA CYS A 15 5.33 24.60 6.52
C CYS A 15 5.54 23.09 6.52
N LYS A 16 5.00 22.37 5.53
CA LYS A 16 5.20 20.91 5.40
C LYS A 16 6.67 20.49 5.28
N TYR A 17 7.51 21.33 4.65
CA TYR A 17 8.93 21.04 4.45
C TYR A 17 9.80 21.37 5.67
N CYS A 18 9.75 22.62 6.16
CA CYS A 18 10.66 23.06 7.23
C CYS A 18 10.05 23.04 8.64
N GLN A 19 8.76 22.71 8.78
CA GLN A 19 8.03 22.61 10.05
C GLN A 19 8.02 23.89 10.88
N ARG A 20 8.28 25.05 10.26
CA ARG A 20 8.26 26.37 10.90
C ARG A 20 6.86 26.98 10.82
N GLY A 21 6.48 27.72 11.86
CA GLY A 21 5.24 28.51 11.89
C GLY A 21 5.27 29.67 10.89
N LEU A 22 4.20 29.82 10.11
CA LEU A 22 4.05 30.86 9.10
C LEU A 22 2.79 31.69 9.36
N CYS A 23 2.89 33.02 9.24
CA CYS A 23 1.73 33.90 9.20
C CYS A 23 1.11 33.91 7.78
N ILE A 24 -0.04 34.58 7.64
CA ILE A 24 -0.78 34.67 6.37
C ILE A 24 0.03 35.25 5.19
N GLU A 25 1.02 36.10 5.46
CA GLU A 25 1.87 36.70 4.43
C GLU A 25 3.01 35.78 3.97
N CYS A 26 3.51 34.94 4.90
CA CYS A 26 4.62 34.03 4.64
C CYS A 26 4.13 32.63 4.19
N ALA A 27 2.85 32.33 4.38
CA ALA A 27 2.22 31.10 3.93
C ALA A 27 1.84 31.19 2.45
N ALA A 28 2.31 30.23 1.67
CA ALA A 28 1.77 29.90 0.34
C ALA A 28 1.01 28.58 0.45
N ILE A 29 -0.12 28.46 -0.25
CA ILE A 29 -0.89 27.21 -0.31
C ILE A 29 -0.50 26.50 -1.61
N VAL A 30 0.01 25.28 -1.47
CA VAL A 30 0.41 24.41 -2.58
C VAL A 30 -0.34 23.10 -2.38
N ASP A 31 -1.23 22.71 -3.30
CA ASP A 31 -1.95 21.43 -3.26
C ASP A 31 -2.56 21.10 -1.88
N ASP A 32 -3.30 22.06 -1.29
CA ASP A 32 -3.95 22.01 0.03
C ASP A 32 -3.01 21.95 1.25
N VAL A 33 -1.70 22.11 1.08
CA VAL A 33 -0.72 22.20 2.18
C VAL A 33 -0.02 23.55 2.23
N ILE A 34 0.45 23.93 3.42
CA ILE A 34 1.13 25.20 3.66
C ILE A 34 2.63 25.05 3.37
N ALA A 35 3.17 25.96 2.57
CA ALA A 35 4.58 26.10 2.21
C ALA A 35 5.11 27.51 2.53
N CYS A 36 6.43 27.65 2.66
CA CYS A 36 7.06 28.97 2.74
C CYS A 36 6.99 29.66 1.37
N LYS A 37 6.35 30.82 1.31
CA LYS A 37 6.23 31.63 0.10
C LYS A 37 7.60 31.95 -0.51
N GLY A 38 7.79 31.61 -1.79
CA GLY A 38 9.02 31.85 -2.55
C GLY A 38 10.25 31.05 -2.10
N ARG A 39 10.09 29.99 -1.29
CA ARG A 39 11.22 29.17 -0.80
C ARG A 39 11.00 27.68 -0.82
N HIS A 40 9.84 27.20 -0.37
CA HIS A 40 9.58 25.75 -0.23
C HIS A 40 8.40 25.28 -1.08
N GLU A 41 7.94 26.08 -2.04
CA GLU A 41 6.77 25.75 -2.86
C GLU A 41 7.05 24.55 -3.77
N ASP A 42 8.22 24.52 -4.40
CA ASP A 42 8.61 23.43 -5.30
C ASP A 42 8.92 22.13 -4.54
N GLU A 43 9.60 22.20 -3.39
CA GLU A 43 9.91 21.05 -2.55
C GLU A 43 8.64 20.41 -2.00
N VAL A 44 7.68 21.23 -1.55
CA VAL A 44 6.38 20.74 -1.09
C VAL A 44 5.59 20.11 -2.24
N ARG A 45 5.58 20.74 -3.43
CA ARG A 45 4.94 20.17 -4.63
C ARG A 45 5.56 18.82 -5.02
N GLN A 46 6.88 18.69 -4.96
CA GLN A 46 7.55 17.40 -5.24
C GLN A 46 7.20 16.34 -4.20
N LEU A 47 7.14 16.70 -2.91
CA LEU A 47 6.71 15.80 -1.84
C LEU A 47 5.27 15.33 -2.04
N GLU A 48 4.34 16.21 -2.43
CA GLU A 48 2.97 15.82 -2.75
C GLU A 48 2.91 14.88 -3.94
N GLN A 49 3.67 15.14 -5.01
CA GLN A 49 3.71 14.24 -6.17
C GLN A 49 4.24 12.86 -5.81
N LEU A 50 5.28 12.77 -4.96
CA LEU A 50 5.79 11.50 -4.45
C LEU A 50 4.76 10.78 -3.57
N THR A 51 4.08 11.53 -2.69
CA THR A 51 3.04 10.99 -1.82
C THR A 51 1.86 10.46 -2.62
N ALA A 52 1.38 11.21 -3.61
CA ALA A 52 0.33 10.80 -4.52
C ALA A 52 0.72 9.53 -5.28
N ARG A 53 1.93 9.47 -5.85
CA ARG A 53 2.45 8.28 -6.54
C ARG A 53 2.52 7.06 -5.62
N ASN A 54 2.98 7.22 -4.39
CA ASN A 54 3.02 6.16 -3.39
C ASN A 54 1.61 5.68 -3.01
N LEU A 55 0.64 6.60 -2.86
CA LEU A 55 -0.76 6.24 -2.60
C LEU A 55 -1.36 5.42 -3.76
N PHE A 56 -1.09 5.81 -5.01
CA PHE A 56 -1.55 5.09 -6.19
C PHE A 56 -0.84 3.73 -6.36
N GLN A 57 0.46 3.63 -6.05
CA GLN A 57 1.17 2.35 -6.03
C GLN A 57 0.64 1.42 -4.94
N SER A 58 0.40 1.92 -3.73
CA SER A 58 -0.16 1.13 -2.62
C SER A 58 -1.52 0.51 -3.02
N ARG A 59 -2.39 1.25 -3.70
CA ARG A 59 -3.64 0.71 -4.27
C ARG A 59 -3.42 -0.34 -5.37
N ARG A 60 -2.36 -0.22 -6.19
CA ARG A 60 -2.03 -1.22 -7.22
C ARG A 60 -1.42 -2.49 -6.64
N VAL A 61 -0.63 -2.40 -5.56
CA VAL A 61 0.00 -3.57 -4.90
C VAL A 61 -1.06 -4.47 -4.25
N ALA A 62 -2.08 -3.89 -3.60
CA ALA A 62 -3.21 -4.68 -3.08
C ALA A 62 -4.00 -5.43 -4.18
N SER A 63 -4.09 -4.85 -5.38
CA SER A 63 -4.78 -5.46 -6.53
C SER A 63 -3.98 -6.61 -7.16
N ALA A 64 -2.65 -6.49 -7.23
CA ALA A 64 -1.78 -7.55 -7.73
C ALA A 64 -1.76 -8.78 -6.81
N TYR A 65 -1.75 -8.56 -5.48
CA TYR A 65 -1.75 -9.63 -4.49
C TYR A 65 -3.05 -10.46 -4.52
N ASN A 66 -4.20 -9.80 -4.69
CA ASN A 66 -5.49 -10.50 -4.80
C ASN A 66 -5.59 -11.36 -6.07
N ARG A 67 -5.00 -10.95 -7.19
CA ARG A 67 -5.00 -11.75 -8.43
C ARG A 67 -4.18 -13.03 -8.28
N ASN A 68 -3.01 -12.95 -7.64
CA ASN A 68 -2.18 -14.13 -7.38
C ASN A 68 -2.85 -15.08 -6.39
N ALA A 69 -3.49 -14.57 -5.33
CA ALA A 69 -4.23 -15.39 -4.37
C ALA A 69 -5.39 -16.17 -5.03
N ILE A 70 -6.14 -15.54 -5.95
CA ILE A 70 -7.21 -16.21 -6.71
C ILE A 70 -6.65 -17.30 -7.63
N PHE A 71 -5.55 -17.03 -8.32
CA PHE A 71 -4.93 -18.01 -9.22
C PHE A 71 -4.42 -19.23 -8.46
N TYR A 72 -3.66 -19.04 -7.37
CA TYR A 72 -3.18 -20.15 -6.55
C TYR A 72 -4.31 -20.90 -5.85
N GLY A 73 -5.37 -20.21 -5.42
CA GLY A 73 -6.57 -20.85 -4.86
C GLY A 73 -7.29 -21.75 -5.87
N LEU A 74 -7.53 -21.28 -7.10
CA LEU A 74 -8.17 -22.07 -8.15
C LEU A 74 -7.36 -23.32 -8.51
N VAL A 75 -6.04 -23.15 -8.68
CA VAL A 75 -5.14 -24.27 -8.97
C VAL A 75 -5.10 -25.25 -7.79
N GLY A 76 -4.99 -24.76 -6.55
CA GLY A 76 -4.99 -25.60 -5.35
C GLY A 76 -6.28 -26.41 -5.17
N VAL A 77 -7.45 -25.82 -5.44
CA VAL A 77 -8.75 -26.52 -5.41
C VAL A 77 -8.85 -27.57 -6.50
N LEU A 78 -8.45 -27.24 -7.74
CA LEU A 78 -8.45 -28.19 -8.85
C LEU A 78 -7.57 -29.41 -8.55
N PHE A 79 -6.33 -29.20 -8.11
CA PHE A 79 -5.40 -30.29 -7.81
C PHE A 79 -5.82 -31.10 -6.58
N SER A 80 -6.35 -30.47 -5.54
CA SER A 80 -6.86 -31.18 -4.35
C SER A 80 -8.11 -32.01 -4.67
N GLY A 81 -9.04 -31.45 -5.45
CA GLY A 81 -10.26 -32.15 -5.88
C GLY A 81 -9.95 -33.33 -6.81
N PHE A 82 -9.03 -33.14 -7.75
CA PHE A 82 -8.59 -34.22 -8.64
C PHE A 82 -7.84 -35.33 -7.87
N GLY A 83 -7.00 -34.96 -6.90
CA GLY A 83 -6.33 -35.92 -6.01
C GLY A 83 -7.29 -36.76 -5.17
N ILE A 84 -8.38 -36.17 -4.66
CA ILE A 84 -9.43 -36.88 -3.92
C ILE A 84 -10.20 -37.83 -4.85
N MET A 85 -10.55 -37.39 -6.06
CA MET A 85 -11.29 -38.22 -7.02
C MET A 85 -10.46 -39.40 -7.54
N GLN A 86 -9.14 -39.23 -7.68
CA GLN A 86 -8.21 -40.25 -8.17
C GLN A 86 -7.65 -41.18 -7.06
N TYR A 87 -8.01 -40.93 -5.80
CA TYR A 87 -7.50 -41.68 -4.63
C TYR A 87 -7.76 -43.19 -4.73
N ARG A 88 -8.83 -43.58 -5.44
CA ARG A 88 -9.24 -44.98 -5.59
C ARG A 88 -8.44 -45.79 -6.61
N PHE A 89 -7.64 -45.13 -7.47
CA PHE A 89 -6.89 -45.79 -8.55
C PHE A 89 -5.36 -45.68 -8.44
N LEU A 90 -4.80 -44.64 -7.80
CA LEU A 90 -3.36 -44.31 -7.86
C LEU A 90 -2.61 -44.28 -6.50
N GLY A 91 -3.26 -44.66 -5.40
CA GLY A 91 -2.65 -44.94 -4.09
C GLY A 91 -1.64 -43.90 -3.59
N LEU A 92 -0.34 -44.18 -3.76
CA LEU A 92 0.76 -43.35 -3.25
C LEU A 92 0.92 -42.01 -3.99
N GLN A 93 0.57 -41.96 -5.28
CA GLN A 93 0.77 -40.76 -6.11
C GLN A 93 -0.29 -39.68 -5.81
N ALA A 94 -1.47 -40.08 -5.34
CA ALA A 94 -2.53 -39.16 -4.91
C ALA A 94 -2.14 -38.37 -3.64
N MET A 95 -1.36 -38.97 -2.73
CA MET A 95 -0.87 -38.30 -1.52
C MET A 95 0.06 -37.11 -1.84
N PHE A 96 0.91 -37.23 -2.87
CA PHE A 96 1.77 -36.13 -3.31
C PHE A 96 0.98 -34.95 -3.88
N PHE A 97 -0.07 -35.22 -4.68
CA PHE A 97 -0.93 -34.17 -5.22
C PHE A 97 -1.74 -33.45 -4.13
N ILE A 98 -2.20 -34.18 -3.11
CA ILE A 98 -2.90 -33.59 -1.96
C ILE A 98 -1.97 -32.70 -1.12
N LEU A 99 -0.73 -33.13 -0.87
CA LEU A 99 0.26 -32.34 -0.14
C LEU A 99 0.64 -31.04 -0.88
N ILE A 100 0.86 -31.11 -2.19
CA ILE A 100 1.14 -29.93 -3.02
C ILE A 100 -0.09 -29.00 -3.06
N GLY A 101 -1.29 -29.55 -3.19
CA GLY A 101 -2.55 -28.80 -3.14
C GLY A 101 -2.74 -28.05 -1.82
N LEU A 102 -2.49 -28.71 -0.68
CA LEU A 102 -2.55 -28.10 0.65
C LEU A 102 -1.50 -27.01 0.83
N PHE A 103 -0.27 -27.22 0.34
CA PHE A 103 0.78 -26.20 0.38
C PHE A 103 0.41 -24.97 -0.44
N LEU A 104 -0.17 -25.15 -1.63
CA LEU A 104 -0.67 -24.07 -2.48
C LEU A 104 -1.84 -23.32 -1.83
N LEU A 105 -2.75 -24.02 -1.15
CA LEU A 105 -3.86 -23.40 -0.40
C LEU A 105 -3.37 -22.61 0.82
N TYR A 106 -2.36 -23.13 1.54
CA TYR A 106 -1.69 -22.38 2.60
C TYR A 106 -1.01 -21.13 2.06
N ALA A 107 -0.25 -21.24 0.97
CA ALA A 107 0.39 -20.10 0.32
C ALA A 107 -0.63 -19.06 -0.18
N ALA A 108 -1.76 -19.51 -0.75
CA ALA A 108 -2.85 -18.64 -1.18
C ALA A 108 -3.51 -17.90 0.00
N THR A 109 -3.69 -18.59 1.13
CA THR A 109 -4.26 -18.01 2.35
C THR A 109 -3.30 -17.00 2.97
N ALA A 110 -2.01 -17.33 3.10
CA ALA A 110 -0.98 -16.40 3.55
C ALA A 110 -0.92 -15.15 2.66
N ASN A 111 -0.92 -15.32 1.34
CA ASN A 111 -0.93 -14.20 0.40
C ASN A 111 -2.21 -13.36 0.54
N TYR A 112 -3.37 -13.98 0.72
CA TYR A 112 -4.64 -13.26 0.92
C TYR A 112 -4.65 -12.43 2.22
N PHE A 113 -4.12 -12.97 3.32
CA PHE A 113 -4.01 -12.25 4.59
C PHE A 113 -3.01 -11.09 4.52
N GLU A 114 -1.88 -11.28 3.83
CA GLU A 114 -0.86 -10.24 3.65
C GLU A 114 -1.36 -9.09 2.76
N GLY A 115 -2.09 -9.41 1.69
CA GLY A 115 -2.77 -8.42 0.85
C GLY A 115 -3.87 -7.63 1.59
N ARG A 116 -4.47 -8.21 2.64
CA ARG A 116 -5.48 -7.55 3.47
C ARG A 116 -4.89 -6.59 4.50
N LYS A 117 -3.64 -6.80 4.91
CA LYS A 117 -2.92 -5.95 5.88
C LYS A 117 -2.49 -4.59 5.29
N HIS A 118 -2.54 -4.46 3.97
CA HIS A 118 -2.20 -3.25 3.21
C HIS A 118 -3.42 -2.53 2.60
N LYS A 119 -4.65 -2.90 3.01
CA LYS A 119 -5.89 -2.17 2.69
C LYS A 119 -6.19 -1.14 3.78
#